data_AF-A0A0P9ZI92-F1
#
_entry.id   AF-A0A0P9ZI92-F1
#
_cell.length_a   1.000
_cell.length_b   1.000
_cell.length_c   1.000
_cell.angle_alpha   90.00
_cell.angle_beta   90.00
_cell.angle_gamma   90.00
#
_symmetry.space_group_name_H-M   'P 1'
#
loop_
_entity.id
_entity.type
_entity.pdbx_description
1 polymer ?
#
loop_
_entity_poly.entity_id
_entity_poly.type
_entity_poly.pdbx_seq_one_letter_code
_entity_poly.pdbx_strand_id
1 'polypeptide(L)'
;MWGAKAASGLGVDVGNWVFWQSAANAKALAAPVWEDITSVMDIGIMLGALLAAGLAGRFAPSLDIPTRSLVAAVIGGLLLGYGSRLAYGCNIGAYFSGIASGSLHGWLWLVAAYAGNVIGGRLRPIFFTGERPQEPLTGC
;
A
#
# COMPACT_ATOMS: atom_id res chain seq x y z
N MET A 1 1.08 -12.29 3.12
CA MET A 1 2.03 -13.38 2.80
C MET A 1 3.37 -13.19 3.53
N TRP A 2 4.14 -12.12 3.24
CA TRP A 2 5.46 -11.86 3.83
C TRP A 2 5.48 -11.85 5.37
N GLY A 3 4.57 -11.11 6.03
CA GLY A 3 4.49 -11.10 7.49
C GLY A 3 4.13 -12.45 8.12
N ALA A 4 3.27 -13.24 7.45
CA ALA A 4 2.93 -14.59 7.89
C ALA A 4 4.13 -15.56 7.75
N LYS A 5 4.93 -15.41 6.70
CA LYS A 5 6.18 -16.18 6.52
C LYS A 5 7.24 -15.79 7.54
N ALA A 6 7.38 -14.51 7.86
CA ALA A 6 8.27 -14.04 8.91
C ALA A 6 7.86 -14.60 10.29
N ALA A 7 6.57 -14.56 10.62
CA ALA A 7 6.05 -15.14 11.84
C ALA A 7 6.21 -16.67 11.89
N SER A 8 6.00 -17.37 10.77
CA SER A 8 6.27 -18.80 10.64
C SER A 8 7.75 -19.13 10.81
N GLY A 9 8.66 -18.32 10.27
CA GLY A 9 10.10 -18.44 10.48
C GLY A 9 10.54 -18.17 11.92
N LEU A 10 9.76 -17.40 12.68
CA LEU A 10 9.93 -17.18 14.13
C LEU A 10 9.27 -18.27 14.99
N GLY A 11 8.75 -19.34 14.37
CA GLY A 11 8.18 -20.50 15.07
C GLY A 11 6.70 -20.35 15.45
N VAL A 12 6.00 -19.31 14.99
CA VAL A 12 4.55 -19.17 15.18
C VAL A 12 3.83 -20.05 14.17
N ASP A 13 2.92 -20.91 14.63
CA ASP A 13 2.09 -21.75 13.75
C ASP A 13 0.95 -20.94 13.11
N VAL A 14 1.33 -20.17 12.09
CA VAL A 14 0.42 -19.31 11.31
C VAL A 14 -0.49 -20.14 10.40
N GLY A 15 -0.12 -21.38 10.09
CA GLY A 15 -0.90 -22.29 9.23
C GLY A 15 -2.21 -22.73 9.87
N ASN A 16 -2.24 -22.82 11.21
CA ASN A 16 -3.44 -23.18 11.96
C ASN A 16 -4.49 -22.05 12.07
N TRP A 17 -4.20 -20.83 11.60
CA TRP A 17 -5.16 -19.73 11.68
C TRP A 17 -6.24 -19.85 10.60
N VAL A 18 -7.50 -19.58 10.96
CA VAL A 18 -8.69 -19.69 10.09
C VAL A 18 -8.50 -19.02 8.72
N PHE A 19 -7.77 -17.91 8.67
CA PHE A 19 -7.47 -17.22 7.42
C PHE A 19 -6.58 -18.04 6.46
N TRP A 20 -5.58 -18.74 7.00
CA TRP A 20 -4.60 -19.53 6.24
C TRP A 20 -5.05 -20.96 5.93
N GLN A 21 -6.13 -21.42 6.57
CA GLN A 21 -6.74 -22.72 6.27
C GLN A 21 -7.52 -22.75 4.95
N SER A 22 -7.92 -21.59 4.40
CA SER A 22 -8.59 -21.58 3.09
C SER A 22 -7.62 -22.00 1.98
N ALA A 23 -8.06 -22.89 1.08
CA ALA A 23 -7.19 -23.53 0.08
C ALA A 23 -6.41 -22.52 -0.79
N ALA A 24 -7.00 -21.36 -1.08
CA ALA A 24 -6.35 -20.28 -1.84
C ALA A 24 -5.21 -19.62 -1.03
N ASN A 25 -5.41 -19.35 0.26
CA ASN A 25 -4.40 -18.71 1.11
C ASN A 25 -3.31 -19.70 1.56
N ALA A 26 -3.68 -20.97 1.77
CA ALA A 26 -2.73 -22.05 2.11
C ALA A 26 -1.70 -22.26 0.99
N LYS A 27 -2.14 -22.22 -0.28
CA LYS A 27 -1.27 -22.31 -1.45
C LYS A 27 -0.30 -21.13 -1.54
N ALA A 28 -0.77 -19.91 -1.26
CA ALA A 28 0.08 -18.72 -1.20
C ALA A 28 1.06 -18.74 0.00
N LEU A 29 0.75 -19.44 1.09
CA LEU A 29 1.67 -19.59 2.21
C LEU A 29 2.79 -20.60 1.90
N ALA A 30 2.46 -21.70 1.20
CA ALA A 30 3.38 -22.77 0.84
C ALA A 30 4.28 -22.46 -0.37
N ALA A 31 3.78 -21.69 -1.35
CA ALA A 31 4.55 -21.33 -2.54
C ALA A 31 5.71 -20.38 -2.20
N PRO A 32 6.90 -20.50 -2.82
CA PRO A 32 7.99 -19.54 -2.64
C PRO A 32 7.56 -18.13 -3.08
N VAL A 33 8.15 -17.10 -2.46
CA VAL A 33 7.78 -15.69 -2.70
C VAL A 33 7.95 -15.28 -4.17
N TRP A 34 8.85 -15.94 -4.89
CA TRP A 34 9.11 -15.74 -6.32
C TRP A 34 8.03 -16.27 -7.25
N GLU A 35 7.21 -17.22 -6.80
CA GLU A 35 6.13 -17.81 -7.60
C GLU A 35 4.80 -17.08 -7.38
N ASP A 36 4.75 -16.17 -6.42
CA ASP A 36 3.60 -15.32 -6.18
C ASP A 36 3.63 -14.10 -7.11
N ILE A 37 2.63 -14.03 -7.99
CA ILE A 37 2.47 -12.96 -8.99
C ILE A 37 2.48 -11.58 -8.33
N THR A 38 1.84 -11.43 -7.16
CA THR A 38 1.78 -10.13 -6.48
C THR A 38 3.16 -9.70 -5.98
N SER A 39 3.97 -10.64 -5.49
CA SER A 39 5.33 -10.35 -5.04
C SER A 39 6.27 -9.97 -6.19
N VAL A 40 6.18 -10.65 -7.33
CA VAL A 40 6.97 -10.29 -8.52
C VAL A 40 6.53 -8.94 -9.10
N MET A 41 5.22 -8.67 -9.12
CA MET A 41 4.68 -7.39 -9.55
C MET A 41 5.16 -6.24 -8.66
N ASP A 42 5.12 -6.39 -7.34
CA ASP A 42 5.61 -5.38 -6.40
C ASP A 42 7.11 -5.09 -6.60
N ILE A 43 7.92 -6.13 -6.80
CA ILE A 43 9.35 -5.99 -7.12
C ILE A 43 9.54 -5.24 -8.45
N GLY A 44 8.76 -5.59 -9.47
CA GLY A 44 8.79 -4.91 -10.77
C GLY A 44 8.46 -3.43 -10.67
N ILE A 45 7.43 -3.05 -9.89
CA ILE A 45 7.05 -1.66 -9.65
C ILE A 45 8.17 -0.91 -8.92
N MET A 46 8.75 -1.50 -7.86
CA MET A 46 9.85 -0.88 -7.12
C MET A 46 11.07 -0.62 -8.00
N LEU A 47 11.50 -1.63 -8.78
CA LEU A 47 12.64 -1.50 -9.69
C LEU A 47 12.35 -0.50 -10.83
N GLY A 48 11.15 -0.52 -11.40
CA GLY A 48 10.74 0.43 -12.43
C GLY A 48 10.74 1.88 -11.93
N ALA A 49 10.20 2.12 -10.72
CA ALA A 49 10.22 3.44 -10.10
C ALA A 49 11.65 3.93 -9.80
N LEU A 50 12.51 3.03 -9.31
CA LEU A 50 13.92 3.33 -9.05
C LEU A 50 14.67 3.71 -10.34
N LEU A 51 14.50 2.91 -11.41
CA LEU A 51 15.12 3.16 -12.70
C LEU A 51 14.62 4.47 -13.31
N ALA A 52 13.32 4.74 -13.26
CA ALA A 52 12.75 6.00 -13.74
C ALA A 52 13.30 7.21 -12.96
N ALA A 53 13.37 7.12 -11.62
CA ALA A 53 13.94 8.19 -10.79
C ALA A 53 15.44 8.41 -11.06
N GLY A 54 16.19 7.33 -11.29
CA GLY A 54 17.60 7.38 -11.66
C GLY A 54 17.83 8.03 -13.03
N LEU A 55 17.07 7.62 -14.05
CA LEU A 55 17.13 8.22 -15.39
C LEU A 55 16.70 9.69 -15.40
N ALA A 56 15.73 10.06 -14.55
CA ALA A 56 15.30 11.44 -14.39
C ALA A 56 16.30 12.31 -13.59
N GLY A 57 17.38 11.72 -13.03
CA GLY A 57 18.34 12.42 -12.17
C GLY A 57 17.73 12.94 -10.86
N ARG A 58 16.53 12.48 -10.48
CA ARG A 58 15.79 12.90 -9.28
C ARG A 58 15.94 11.91 -8.12
N PHE A 59 16.92 11.02 -8.21
CA PHE A 59 17.20 10.07 -7.16
C PHE A 59 17.88 10.78 -5.98
N ALA A 60 17.07 11.13 -4.97
CA ALA A 60 17.51 11.82 -3.77
C ALA A 60 17.17 10.99 -2.52
N PRO A 61 17.97 9.95 -2.20
CA PRO A 61 17.78 9.18 -0.97
C PRO A 61 18.14 10.07 0.23
N SER A 62 17.14 10.62 0.90
CA SER A 62 17.31 11.24 2.21
C SER A 62 16.95 10.24 3.30
N LEU A 63 17.89 9.99 4.21
CA LEU A 63 17.65 9.24 5.45
C LEU A 63 17.26 10.16 6.61
N ASP A 64 17.21 11.48 6.38
CA ASP A 64 16.79 12.46 7.37
C ASP A 64 15.27 12.61 7.34
N ILE A 65 14.59 11.67 8.00
CA ILE A 65 13.13 11.63 8.11
C ILE A 65 12.74 11.95 9.56
N PRO A 66 11.96 13.01 9.81
CA PRO A 66 11.54 13.33 11.17
C PRO A 66 10.68 12.20 11.74
N THR A 67 10.88 11.87 13.02
CA THR A 67 10.20 10.76 13.69
C THR A 67 8.69 10.81 13.58
N ARG A 68 8.09 12.02 13.56
CA ARG A 68 6.65 12.22 13.32
C ARG A 68 6.19 11.73 11.95
N SER A 69 6.97 11.98 10.91
CA SER A 69 6.70 11.51 9.54
C SER A 69 6.83 9.99 9.45
N LEU A 70 7.83 9.41 10.11
CA LEU A 70 7.99 7.95 10.20
C LEU A 70 6.76 7.30 10.87
N VAL A 71 6.32 7.84 12.01
CA VAL A 71 5.12 7.35 12.72
C VAL A 71 3.88 7.47 11.82
N ALA A 72 3.72 8.59 11.11
CA ALA A 72 2.61 8.77 10.17
C ALA A 72 2.66 7.78 9.00
N ALA A 73 3.84 7.50 8.46
CA ALA A 73 4.04 6.53 7.39
C ALA A 73 3.71 5.10 7.85
N VAL A 74 4.12 4.72 9.06
CA VAL A 74 3.79 3.41 9.65
C VAL A 74 2.29 3.27 9.88
N ILE A 75 1.66 4.23 10.55
CA ILE A 75 0.21 4.21 10.82
C ILE A 75 -0.57 4.21 9.51
N GLY A 76 -0.22 5.10 8.57
CA GLY A 76 -0.85 5.19 7.26
C GLY A 76 -0.70 3.90 6.45
N GLY A 77 0.50 3.31 6.43
CA GLY A 77 0.77 2.04 5.75
C GLY A 77 -0.06 0.88 6.31
N LEU A 78 -0.17 0.79 7.64
CA LEU A 78 -1.01 -0.22 8.30
C LEU A 78 -2.50 -0.04 7.97
N LEU A 79 -3.01 1.20 8.01
CA LEU A 79 -4.39 1.51 7.66
C LEU A 79 -4.69 1.19 6.18
N LEU A 80 -3.78 1.53 5.26
CA LEU A 80 -3.91 1.22 3.83
C LEU A 80 -3.88 -0.29 3.58
N GLY A 81 -2.95 -1.01 4.22
CA GLY A 81 -2.85 -2.46 4.13
C GLY A 81 -4.11 -3.16 4.64
N TYR A 82 -4.58 -2.77 5.83
CA TYR A 82 -5.80 -3.33 6.42
C TYR A 82 -7.05 -3.00 5.59
N GLY A 83 -7.21 -1.74 5.20
CA GLY A 83 -8.34 -1.27 4.40
C GLY A 83 -8.43 -1.95 3.04
N SER A 84 -7.30 -2.13 2.35
CA SER A 84 -7.27 -2.83 1.05
C SER A 84 -7.73 -4.29 1.16
N ARG A 85 -7.45 -4.96 2.30
CA ARG A 85 -7.90 -6.33 2.53
C ARG A 85 -9.40 -6.41 2.76
N LEU A 86 -9.97 -5.48 3.55
CA LEU A 86 -11.41 -5.40 3.80
C LEU A 86 -12.19 -5.02 2.54
N ALA A 87 -11.65 -4.11 1.73
CA ALA A 87 -12.27 -3.66 0.49
C ALA A 87 -12.10 -4.66 -0.68
N TYR A 88 -11.31 -5.72 -0.49
CA TYR A 88 -10.91 -6.67 -1.54
C TYR A 88 -10.29 -6.01 -2.77
N GLY A 89 -9.51 -4.94 -2.56
CA GLY A 89 -8.88 -4.21 -3.66
C GLY A 89 -7.88 -3.17 -3.18
N CYS A 90 -6.82 -3.00 -3.95
CA CYS A 90 -5.93 -1.84 -3.85
C CYS A 90 -6.45 -0.71 -4.73
N ASN A 91 -5.85 0.48 -4.65
CA ASN A 91 -6.23 1.62 -5.50
C ASN A 91 -6.23 1.25 -6.99
N ILE A 92 -5.29 0.42 -7.44
CA ILE A 92 -5.24 -0.01 -8.85
C ILE A 92 -6.39 -0.98 -9.17
N GLY A 93 -6.60 -2.01 -8.36
CA GLY A 93 -7.62 -3.03 -8.61
C GLY A 93 -9.04 -2.51 -8.44
N ALA A 94 -9.34 -1.82 -7.34
CA ALA A 94 -10.69 -1.30 -7.07
C ALA A 94 -11.09 -0.19 -8.05
N TYR A 95 -10.16 0.71 -8.39
CA TYR A 95 -10.42 1.80 -9.34
C TYR A 95 -10.47 1.31 -10.78
N PHE A 96 -9.43 0.63 -11.29
CA PHE A 96 -9.39 0.24 -12.70
C PHE A 96 -10.25 -0.98 -13.01
N SER A 97 -10.33 -1.98 -12.13
CA SER A 97 -11.15 -3.17 -12.40
C SER A 97 -12.60 -2.98 -11.97
N GLY A 98 -12.83 -2.45 -10.76
CA GLY A 98 -14.19 -2.31 -10.21
C GLY A 98 -15.04 -1.24 -10.91
N ILE A 99 -14.48 -0.07 -11.21
CA ILE A 99 -15.23 1.02 -11.85
C ILE A 99 -15.35 0.78 -13.35
N ALA A 100 -14.29 0.31 -14.02
CA ALA A 100 -14.35 0.04 -15.45
C ALA A 100 -15.30 -1.11 -15.80
N SER A 101 -15.50 -2.08 -14.89
CA SER A 101 -16.50 -3.13 -15.05
C SER A 101 -17.94 -2.68 -14.71
N GLY A 102 -18.15 -1.42 -14.31
CA GLY A 102 -19.46 -0.88 -13.92
C GLY A 102 -19.99 -1.42 -12.58
N SER A 103 -19.13 -1.94 -11.70
CA SER A 103 -19.56 -2.54 -10.44
C SER A 103 -20.00 -1.49 -9.42
N LEU A 104 -21.15 -1.72 -8.77
CA LEU A 104 -21.64 -0.88 -7.66
C LEU A 104 -20.64 -0.83 -6.50
N HIS A 105 -19.91 -1.92 -6.25
CA HIS A 105 -18.86 -1.99 -5.23
C HIS A 105 -17.72 -1.01 -5.54
N GLY A 106 -17.31 -0.89 -6.81
CA GLY A 106 -16.27 0.05 -7.24
C GLY A 106 -16.68 1.51 -7.02
N TRP A 107 -17.93 1.84 -7.31
CA TRP A 107 -18.49 3.18 -7.07
C TRP A 107 -18.59 3.52 -5.58
N LEU A 108 -19.05 2.60 -4.74
CA LEU A 108 -19.09 2.80 -3.30
C LEU A 108 -17.69 2.95 -2.71
N TRP A 109 -16.76 2.11 -3.18
CA TRP A 109 -15.35 2.21 -2.82
C TRP A 109 -14.76 3.58 -3.18
N LEU A 110 -15.08 4.12 -4.36
CA LEU A 110 -14.61 5.44 -4.79
C LEU A 110 -15.05 6.55 -3.83
N VAL A 111 -16.33 6.56 -3.42
CA VAL A 111 -16.85 7.57 -2.49
C VAL A 111 -16.15 7.47 -1.13
N ALA A 112 -16.01 6.25 -0.60
CA ALA A 112 -15.33 6.02 0.67
C ALA A 112 -13.83 6.38 0.61
N ALA A 113 -13.14 5.99 -0.46
CA ALA A 113 -11.74 6.31 -0.69
C ALA A 113 -11.52 7.83 -0.83
N TYR A 114 -12.40 8.52 -1.54
CA TYR A 114 -12.36 9.97 -1.68
C TYR A 114 -12.54 10.67 -0.33
N ALA A 115 -13.56 10.29 0.44
CA ALA A 115 -13.77 10.84 1.77
C ALA A 115 -12.58 10.59 2.70
N GLY A 116 -12.02 9.37 2.69
CA GLY A 116 -10.81 9.01 3.42
C GLY A 116 -9.61 9.87 3.04
N ASN A 117 -9.40 10.14 1.75
CA ASN A 117 -8.30 10.98 1.27
C ASN A 117 -8.47 12.45 1.70
N VAL A 118 -9.68 12.98 1.68
CA VAL A 118 -9.99 14.33 2.18
C VAL A 118 -9.68 14.45 3.67
N ILE A 119 -10.05 13.44 4.46
CA ILE A 119 -9.76 13.41 5.91
C ILE A 119 -8.25 13.27 6.14
N GLY A 120 -7.58 12.36 5.44
CA GLY A 120 -6.13 12.16 5.52
C GLY A 120 -5.35 13.43 5.16
N GLY A 121 -5.77 14.13 4.10
CA GLY A 121 -5.21 15.42 3.70
C GLY A 121 -5.36 16.49 4.78
N ARG A 122 -6.49 16.53 5.49
CA ARG A 122 -6.71 17.42 6.64
C ARG A 122 -5.89 17.05 7.87
N LEU A 123 -5.58 15.78 8.07
CA LEU A 123 -4.75 15.31 9.19
C LEU A 123 -3.25 15.47 8.90
N ARG A 124 -2.85 15.62 7.64
CA ARG A 124 -1.45 15.78 7.21
C ARG A 124 -0.69 16.87 7.99
N PRO A 125 -1.22 18.09 8.22
CA PRO A 125 -0.50 19.15 8.94
C PRO A 125 -0.13 18.78 10.39
N ILE A 126 -0.85 17.85 11.01
CA ILE A 126 -0.61 17.41 12.40
C ILE A 126 0.70 16.61 12.48
N PHE A 127 0.93 15.74 11.49
CA PHE A 127 2.11 14.88 11.43
C PHE A 127 3.32 15.55 10.76
N PHE A 128 3.06 16.42 9.78
CA PHE A 128 4.07 17.10 8.98
C PHE A 128 4.18 18.58 9.36
N THR A 129 4.43 18.84 10.64
CA THR A 129 4.58 20.19 11.21
C THR A 129 5.90 20.81 10.69
N GLY A 130 5.85 21.49 9.55
CA GLY A 130 7.00 22.19 8.96
C GLY A 130 7.31 21.88 7.49
N GLU A 131 6.61 20.94 6.85
CA GLU A 131 6.63 20.88 5.38
C GLU A 131 5.95 22.14 4.86
N ARG A 132 6.67 22.96 4.06
CA ARG A 132 6.05 24.09 3.37
C ARG A 132 4.84 23.54 2.60
N PRO A 133 3.65 24.17 2.72
CA PRO A 133 2.56 23.90 1.79
C PRO A 133 3.18 23.91 0.39
N GLN A 134 2.96 22.85 -0.39
CA GLN A 134 3.37 22.86 -1.79
C GLN A 134 2.74 24.11 -2.39
N GLU A 135 3.58 25.07 -2.78
CA GLU A 135 3.10 26.27 -3.47
C GLU A 135 2.20 25.76 -4.58
N PRO A 136 0.93 26.23 -4.64
CA PRO A 136 0.09 25.88 -5.77
C PRO A 136 0.91 26.21 -7.01
N LEU A 137 1.03 25.26 -7.93
CA LEU A 137 1.63 25.51 -9.23
C LEU A 137 0.73 26.54 -9.93
N THR A 138 0.89 27.81 -9.59
CA THR A 138 0.49 28.96 -10.39
C THR A 138 1.45 28.98 -11.57
N GLY A 139 1.27 28.03 -12.47
CA GLY A 139 1.72 28.16 -13.83
C GLY A 139 0.75 29.10 -14.54
N CYS A 140 1.28 30.22 -15.02
CA CYS A 140 0.84 30.75 -16.30
C CYS A 140 1.10 29.73 -17.40
#